data_AF-A0A960YLD1-F1
#
_entry.id   AF-A0A960YLD1-F1
#
_cell.length_a   1.000
_cell.length_b   1.000
_cell.length_c   1.000
_cell.angle_alpha   90.00
_cell.angle_beta   90.00
_cell.angle_gamma   90.00
#
_symmetry.space_group_name_H-M   'P 1'
#
loop_
_entity.id
_entity.type
_entity.pdbx_description
1 polymer ?
#
loop_
_entity_poly.entity_id
_entity_poly.type
_entity_poly.pdbx_seq_one_letter_code
_entity_poly.pdbx_strand_id
1 'polypeptide(L)'
;MAEEDLLKSLESQLITLYAEKELLQVELGVSSATEIIALIKSMEAQLVDLYADRENAIVIDGNRITIAGAKKIFVRKRKSAS
;
A
#
# COMPACT_ATOMS: atom_id res chain seq x y z
N MET A 1 -47.33 -17.18 6.03
CA MET A 1 -46.99 -15.92 5.33
C MET A 1 -45.77 -15.27 5.95
N ALA A 2 -45.79 -14.76 7.18
CA ALA A 2 -44.63 -14.06 7.78
C ALA A 2 -43.31 -14.87 7.81
N GLU A 3 -43.38 -16.18 8.07
CA GLU A 3 -42.20 -17.06 8.10
C GLU A 3 -41.61 -17.30 6.70
N GLU A 4 -42.46 -17.39 5.68
CA GLU A 4 -42.04 -17.60 4.29
C GLU A 4 -41.42 -16.33 3.69
N ASP A 5 -41.94 -15.16 4.06
CA ASP A 5 -41.39 -13.87 3.68
C ASP A 5 -40.02 -13.62 4.35
N LEU A 6 -39.87 -14.05 5.61
CA LEU A 6 -38.59 -14.02 6.33
C LEU A 6 -37.54 -14.92 5.66
N LEU A 7 -37.92 -16.15 5.30
CA LEU A 7 -37.03 -17.08 4.60
C LEU A 7 -36.54 -16.52 3.26
N LYS A 8 -37.44 -15.95 2.45
CA LYS A 8 -37.09 -15.30 1.18
C LYS A 8 -36.14 -14.11 1.37
N SER A 9 -36.33 -13.32 2.43
CA SER A 9 -35.44 -12.21 2.76
C SER A 9 -34.02 -12.70 3.11
N LEU A 10 -33.92 -13.74 3.94
CA LEU A 10 -32.63 -14.32 4.34
C LEU A 10 -31.91 -14.98 3.15
N GLU A 11 -32.64 -15.66 2.27
CA GLU A 11 -32.10 -16.24 1.04
C GLU A 11 -31.53 -15.15 0.13
N SER A 12 -32.26 -14.05 -0.08
CA SER A 12 -31.80 -12.90 -0.87
C SER A 12 -30.53 -12.26 -0.28
N GLN A 13 -30.47 -12.13 1.05
CA GLN A 13 -29.27 -11.63 1.74
C GLN A 13 -28.07 -12.57 1.56
N LEU A 14 -28.28 -13.89 1.65
CA LEU A 14 -27.21 -14.86 1.41
C LEU A 14 -26.71 -14.83 -0.03
N ILE A 15 -27.61 -14.79 -1.01
CA ILE A 15 -27.25 -14.70 -2.43
C ILE A 15 -26.39 -13.45 -2.67
N THR A 16 -26.82 -12.31 -2.14
CA THR A 16 -26.07 -11.05 -2.25
C THR A 16 -24.70 -11.16 -1.62
N LEU A 17 -24.61 -11.69 -0.39
CA LEU A 17 -23.35 -11.86 0.32
C LEU A 17 -22.36 -12.77 -0.43
N TYR A 18 -22.85 -13.87 -1.02
CA TYR A 18 -22.00 -14.78 -1.79
C TYR A 18 -21.57 -14.17 -3.12
N ALA A 19 -22.45 -13.41 -3.80
CA ALA A 19 -22.09 -12.70 -5.02
C ALA A 19 -20.99 -11.66 -4.77
N GLU A 20 -21.09 -10.90 -3.67
CA GLU A 20 -20.04 -9.95 -3.25
C GLU A 20 -18.72 -10.65 -2.95
N LYS A 21 -18.76 -11.78 -2.23
CA LYS A 21 -17.55 -12.58 -1.95
C LYS A 21 -16.91 -13.14 -3.21
N GLU A 22 -17.70 -13.63 -4.16
CA GLU A 22 -17.20 -14.13 -5.43
C GLU A 22 -16.54 -13.01 -6.23
N LEU A 23 -17.16 -11.83 -6.29
CA LEU A 23 -16.57 -10.66 -6.93
C LEU A 23 -15.21 -10.30 -6.32
N LEU A 24 -15.11 -10.25 -4.98
CA LEU A 24 -13.84 -9.99 -4.29
C LEU A 24 -12.80 -11.06 -4.61
N GLN A 25 -13.19 -12.33 -4.62
CA GLN A 25 -12.30 -13.44 -4.96
C GLN A 25 -11.78 -13.36 -6.41
N VAL A 26 -12.63 -13.00 -7.36
CA VAL A 26 -12.29 -12.88 -8.79
C VAL A 26 -11.38 -11.67 -9.03
N GLU A 27 -11.70 -10.52 -8.46
CA GLU A 27 -11.00 -9.26 -8.73
C GLU A 27 -9.71 -9.11 -7.92
N LEU A 28 -9.71 -9.56 -6.66
CA LEU A 28 -8.61 -9.34 -5.72
C LEU A 28 -7.87 -10.63 -5.35
N GLY A 29 -8.39 -11.81 -5.71
CA GLY A 29 -7.84 -13.10 -5.28
C GLY A 29 -8.09 -13.43 -3.81
N VAL A 30 -8.80 -12.57 -3.08
CA VAL A 30 -9.12 -12.71 -1.66
C VAL A 30 -10.54 -12.22 -1.39
N SER A 31 -11.24 -12.86 -0.45
CA SER A 31 -12.66 -12.56 -0.16
C SER A 31 -12.97 -12.47 1.33
N SER A 32 -11.99 -12.70 2.21
CA SER A 32 -12.14 -12.42 3.62
C SER A 32 -11.80 -10.96 3.94
N ALA A 33 -12.57 -10.36 4.85
CA ALA A 33 -12.31 -8.99 5.31
C ALA A 33 -10.88 -8.83 5.86
N THR A 34 -10.36 -9.85 6.56
CA THR A 34 -9.00 -9.86 7.10
C THR A 34 -7.93 -9.82 6.02
N GLU A 35 -8.09 -10.59 4.95
CA GLU A 35 -7.13 -10.59 3.84
C GLU A 35 -7.20 -9.30 3.04
N ILE A 36 -8.40 -8.75 2.83
CA ILE A 36 -8.58 -7.46 2.14
C ILE A 36 -7.89 -6.33 2.93
N ILE A 37 -8.06 -6.30 4.26
CA ILE A 37 -7.38 -5.33 5.12
C ILE A 37 -5.85 -5.52 5.06
N ALA A 38 -5.37 -6.76 5.07
CA ALA A 38 -3.94 -7.05 4.97
C ALA A 38 -3.36 -6.60 3.62
N LEU A 39 -4.09 -6.84 2.53
CA LEU A 39 -3.73 -6.41 1.18
C LEU A 39 -3.57 -4.89 1.13
N ILE A 40 -4.57 -4.13 1.60
CA ILE A 40 -4.54 -2.67 1.61
C ILE A 40 -3.36 -2.15 2.44
N LYS A 41 -3.16 -2.69 3.65
CA LYS A 41 -2.03 -2.29 4.51
C LYS A 41 -0.68 -2.56 3.87
N SER A 42 -0.55 -3.66 3.14
CA SER A 42 0.69 -3.98 2.42
C SER A 42 0.96 -2.98 1.30
N MET A 43 -0.08 -2.53 0.59
CA MET A 43 0.03 -1.50 -0.45
C MET A 43 0.41 -0.14 0.15
N GLU A 44 -0.17 0.23 1.30
CA GLU A 44 0.21 1.45 2.03
C GLU A 44 1.68 1.43 2.46
N ALA A 45 2.15 0.30 2.99
CA ALA A 45 3.56 0.14 3.38
C ALA A 45 4.51 0.29 2.18
N GLN A 46 4.19 -0.35 1.04
CA GLN A 46 4.98 -0.21 -0.18
C GLN A 46 5.04 1.24 -0.68
N LEU A 47 3.95 2.01 -0.56
CA LEU A 47 3.94 3.43 -0.92
C LEU A 47 4.81 4.25 0.03
N VAL A 48 4.72 4.01 1.34
CA VAL A 48 5.58 4.68 2.33
C VAL A 48 7.05 4.44 2.02
N ASP A 49 7.42 3.19 1.74
CA ASP A 49 8.80 2.83 1.39
C ASP A 49 9.25 3.55 0.10
N LEU A 50 8.39 3.59 -0.93
CA LEU A 50 8.69 4.29 -2.18
C LEU A 50 8.92 5.80 -1.98
N TYR A 51 8.09 6.45 -1.16
CA TYR A 51 8.26 7.87 -0.85
C TYR A 51 9.51 8.12 -0.01
N ALA A 52 9.81 7.24 0.95
CA ALA A 52 11.03 7.31 1.74
C ALA A 52 12.28 7.17 0.87
N ASP A 53 12.30 6.21 -0.06
CA ASP A 53 13.42 6.02 -1.00
C ASP A 53 13.62 7.26 -1.88
N ARG A 54 12.53 7.85 -2.37
CA ARG A 54 12.57 9.08 -3.16
C ARG A 54 13.11 10.27 -2.35
N GLU A 55 12.66 10.43 -1.11
CA GLU A 55 13.13 11.50 -0.23
C GLU A 55 14.59 11.29 0.22
N ASN A 56 15.03 10.04 0.30
CA ASN A 56 16.37 9.68 0.73
C ASN A 56 17.39 9.54 -0.40
N ALA A 57 16.97 9.69 -1.66
CA ALA A 57 17.82 9.50 -2.82
C ALA A 57 19.04 10.43 -2.81
N ILE A 58 20.22 9.83 -3.01
CA ILE A 58 21.47 10.53 -3.31
C ILE A 58 21.92 10.07 -4.69
N VAL A 59 21.96 11.00 -5.64
CA VAL A 59 22.35 10.75 -7.02
C VAL A 59 23.72 11.34 -7.26
N ILE A 60 24.65 10.54 -7.78
CA ILE A 60 25.99 10.97 -8.17
C ILE A 60 26.07 10.89 -9.69
N ASP A 61 26.32 12.02 -10.34
CA ASP A 61 26.45 12.16 -11.78
C ASP A 61 27.76 12.88 -12.11
N GLY A 62 28.78 12.10 -12.44
CA GLY A 62 30.15 12.57 -12.67
C GLY A 62 30.68 13.39 -11.49
N ASN A 63 30.83 14.69 -11.71
CA ASN A 63 31.33 15.65 -10.71
C ASN A 63 30.22 16.33 -9.89
N ARG A 64 28.96 15.91 -10.03
CA ARG A 64 27.80 16.47 -9.32
C ARG A 64 27.18 15.44 -8.38
N ILE A 65 26.93 15.85 -7.14
CA ILE A 65 26.14 15.08 -6.18
C ILE A 65 24.83 15.84 -5.95
N THR A 66 23.71 15.17 -6.16
CA THR A 66 22.36 15.67 -5.85
C THR A 66 21.79 14.87 -4.69
N ILE A 67 21.34 15.58 -3.66
CA ILE A 67 20.78 14.99 -2.45
C ILE A 67 19.33 15.44 -2.37
N ALA A 68 18.41 14.49 -2.41
CA ALA A 68 16.99 14.74 -2.24
C ALA A 68 16.63 14.90 -0.75
N GLY A 69 15.51 15.59 -0.49
CA GLY A 69 14.96 15.75 0.85
C GLY A 69 15.75 16.71 1.75
N ALA A 70 15.24 16.90 2.97
CA ALA A 70 15.88 17.75 3.98
C ALA A 70 16.97 16.95 4.71
N LYS A 71 18.25 17.16 4.34
CA LYS A 71 19.40 16.49 4.96
C LYS A 71 20.48 17.48 5.40
N LYS A 72 21.13 17.21 6.54
CA LYS A 72 22.32 17.94 6.98
C LYS A 72 23.56 17.36 6.27
N ILE A 73 24.29 18.20 5.54
CA ILE A 73 25.47 17.80 4.76
C ILE A 73 26.72 18.42 5.40
N PHE A 74 27.72 17.58 5.71
CA PHE A 74 29.01 18.03 6.24
C PHE A 74 30.11 17.77 5.21
N VAL A 75 30.75 18.83 4.70
CA VAL A 75 31.87 18.71 3.75
C VAL A 75 33.19 18.93 4.49
N ARG A 76 34.04 17.91 4.53
CA ARG A 76 35.38 18.01 5.13
C ARG A 76 36.44 18.25 4.06
N LYS A 77 37.02 19.45 4.02
CA LYS A 77 38.17 19.77 3.17
C LYS A 77 39.46 19.27 3.82
N ARG A 78 40.30 18.52 3.09
CA ARG A 78 41.68 18.23 3.54
C ARG A 78 42.50 19.52 3.44
N LYS A 79 43.24 19.89 4.48
CA LYS A 79 44.25 20.96 4.39
C LYS A 79 45.36 20.46 3.46
N SER A 80 45.68 21.24 2.43
CA SER A 80 46.91 21.05 1.66
C SER A 80 48.10 21.28 2.59
N ALA A 81 48.92 20.26 2.80
CA ALA A 81 50.25 20.45 3.38
C ALA A 81 51.09 21.22 2.34
N SER A 82 51.56 22.41 2.71
CA SER A 82 52.51 23.20 1.92
C SER A 82 53.92 22.64 2.06
#